data_AF-A0A2N1M361-F1
#
_entry.id   AF-A0A2N1M361-F1
#
_cell.length_a   1.000
_cell.length_b   1.000
_cell.length_c   1.000
_cell.angle_alpha   90.00
_cell.angle_beta   90.00
_cell.angle_gamma   90.00
#
_symmetry.space_group_name_H-M   'P 1'
#
loop_
_entity.id
_entity.type
_entity.pdbx_description
1 polymer ?
#
loop_
_entity_poly.entity_id
_entity_poly.type
_entity_poly.pdbx_seq_one_letter_code
_entity_poly.pdbx_strand_id
1 'polypeptide(L)'
;MVFPDNHKLKGKPKGIKQMLTERNIWLEKDFCEQRSILEEAIIKAGYIFECYPKFHCECNFIERYWGFAKWETRRLCNYNYNDLLLQVLEVLISVSVTTIRKFACKS
;
A
#
# COMPACT_ATOMS: atom_id res chain seq x y z
N MET A 1 19.91 -21.77 11.14
CA MET A 1 19.73 -20.30 11.14
C MET A 1 19.17 -19.83 12.49
N VAL A 2 19.87 -20.14 13.59
CA VAL A 2 19.47 -19.76 14.94
C VAL A 2 20.64 -19.08 15.64
N PHE A 3 20.35 -18.31 16.68
CA PHE A 3 21.41 -17.67 17.46
C PHE A 3 22.31 -18.68 18.18
N PRO A 4 23.65 -18.49 18.12
CA PRO A 4 24.60 -19.34 18.79
C PRO A 4 24.47 -19.22 20.31
N ASP A 5 25.08 -20.18 21.02
CA ASP A 5 24.86 -20.37 22.45
C ASP A 5 25.36 -19.23 23.33
N ASN A 6 26.29 -18.43 22.81
CA ASN A 6 26.85 -17.25 23.45
C ASN A 6 26.02 -15.96 23.21
N HIS A 7 24.86 -16.07 22.55
CA HIS A 7 24.02 -14.92 22.21
C HIS A 7 22.78 -14.85 23.10
N LYS A 8 22.34 -13.64 23.48
CA LYS A 8 21.16 -13.38 24.33
C LYS A 8 19.85 -14.01 23.82
N LEU A 9 19.79 -14.34 22.54
CA LEU A 9 18.63 -14.94 21.87
C LEU A 9 18.85 -16.40 21.46
N LYS A 10 19.76 -17.13 22.15
CA LYS A 10 20.10 -18.54 21.90
C LYS A 10 18.86 -19.38 21.54
N GLY A 11 18.99 -20.18 20.49
CA GLY A 11 17.94 -21.10 20.03
C GLY A 11 16.79 -20.45 19.26
N LYS A 12 16.65 -19.11 19.27
CA LYS A 12 15.64 -18.43 18.43
C LYS A 12 16.10 -18.35 16.97
N PRO A 13 15.17 -18.42 16.00
CA PRO A 13 15.47 -18.22 14.59
C PRO A 13 15.95 -16.78 14.35
N LYS A 14 16.99 -16.64 13.52
CA LYS A 14 17.46 -15.31 13.10
C LYS A 14 16.59 -14.79 11.96
N GLY A 15 16.31 -13.49 11.97
CA GLY A 15 15.67 -12.84 10.83
C GLY A 15 16.58 -12.79 9.60
N ILE A 16 15.98 -12.69 8.41
CA ILE A 16 16.70 -12.62 7.12
C ILE A 16 17.76 -11.52 7.15
N LYS A 17 17.43 -10.32 7.63
CA LYS A 17 18.38 -9.21 7.74
C LYS A 17 19.65 -9.60 8.49
N GLN A 18 19.53 -10.21 9.67
CA GLN A 18 20.67 -10.59 10.49
C GLN A 18 21.50 -11.71 9.86
N MET A 19 20.85 -12.68 9.22
CA MET A 19 21.54 -13.74 8.47
C MET A 19 22.36 -13.18 7.30
N LEU A 20 21.80 -12.22 6.56
CA LEU A 20 22.47 -11.59 5.42
C LEU A 20 23.58 -10.64 5.87
N THR A 21 23.42 -9.94 7.00
CA THR A 21 24.48 -9.09 7.58
C THR A 21 25.68 -9.92 8.02
N GLU A 22 25.46 -11.04 8.72
CA GLU A 22 26.55 -11.94 9.15
C GLU A 22 27.32 -12.55 7.98
N ARG A 23 26.68 -12.67 6.81
CA ARG A 23 27.29 -13.15 5.57
C ARG A 23 27.90 -12.05 4.71
N ASN A 24 27.87 -10.80 5.18
CA ASN A 24 28.37 -9.61 4.48
C ASN A 24 27.71 -9.32 3.12
N ILE A 25 26.46 -9.78 2.92
CA ILE A 25 25.70 -9.61 1.66
C ILE A 25 24.49 -8.68 1.80
N TRP A 26 24.20 -8.19 3.01
CA TRP A 26 23.07 -7.27 3.24
C TRP A 26 23.17 -5.94 2.48
N LEU A 27 24.40 -5.47 2.27
CA LEU A 27 24.70 -4.23 1.53
C LEU A 27 25.19 -4.51 0.10
N GLU A 28 25.08 -5.76 -0.35
CA GLU A 28 25.47 -6.10 -1.71
C GLU A 28 24.50 -5.45 -2.70
N LYS A 29 25.07 -4.92 -3.78
CA LYS A 29 24.36 -4.06 -4.72
C LYS A 29 23.20 -4.80 -5.40
N ASP A 30 23.40 -6.06 -5.75
CA ASP A 30 22.38 -6.93 -6.33
C ASP A 30 21.16 -7.09 -5.42
N PHE A 31 21.36 -7.23 -4.12
CA PHE A 31 20.29 -7.37 -3.13
C PHE A 31 19.58 -6.05 -2.85
N CYS A 32 20.32 -4.95 -2.75
CA CYS A 32 19.74 -3.62 -2.54
C CYS A 32 18.98 -3.10 -3.77
N GLU A 33 19.42 -3.46 -4.98
CA GLU A 33 18.79 -3.03 -6.24
C GLU A 33 17.73 -4.02 -6.74
N GLN A 34 17.56 -5.17 -6.06
CA GLN A 34 16.56 -6.16 -6.43
C GLN A 34 15.16 -5.55 -6.34
N ARG A 35 14.50 -5.45 -7.50
CA ARG A 35 13.12 -4.99 -7.59
C ARG A 35 12.17 -6.10 -7.17
N SER A 36 10.99 -5.69 -6.70
CA SER A 36 9.94 -6.68 -6.41
C SER A 36 9.38 -7.25 -7.72
N ILE A 37 8.91 -8.49 -7.69
CA ILE A 37 8.25 -9.13 -8.86
C ILE A 37 7.09 -8.26 -9.37
N LEU A 38 6.37 -7.60 -8.46
CA LEU A 38 5.26 -6.70 -8.79
C LEU A 38 5.75 -5.44 -9.52
N GLU A 39 6.81 -4.83 -9.02
CA GLU A 39 7.44 -3.66 -9.65
C GLU A 39 7.93 -4.00 -11.06
N GLU A 40 8.61 -5.12 -11.24
CA GLU A 40 9.06 -5.59 -12.56
C GLU A 40 7.89 -5.82 -13.52
N ALA A 41 6.80 -6.45 -13.05
CA ALA A 41 5.63 -6.71 -13.86
C ALA A 41 4.93 -5.40 -14.30
N ILE A 42 4.80 -4.42 -13.41
CA ILE A 42 4.17 -3.13 -13.67
C ILE A 42 5.00 -2.31 -14.66
N ILE A 43 6.32 -2.24 -14.45
CA ILE A 43 7.25 -1.53 -15.35
C ILE A 43 7.26 -2.21 -16.72
N LYS A 44 7.28 -3.55 -16.79
CA LYS A 44 7.22 -4.30 -18.05
C LYS A 44 5.93 -4.03 -18.83
N ALA A 45 4.82 -3.78 -18.14
CA ALA A 45 3.55 -3.41 -18.74
C ALA A 45 3.47 -1.92 -19.14
N GLY A 46 4.51 -1.12 -18.89
CA GLY A 46 4.59 0.29 -19.27
C GLY A 46 3.93 1.26 -18.28
N TYR A 47 3.63 0.81 -17.06
CA TYR A 47 3.03 1.64 -16.01
C TYR A 47 4.08 2.20 -15.05
N ILE A 48 3.72 3.29 -14.38
CA ILE A 48 4.53 3.89 -13.31
C ILE A 48 4.28 3.12 -12.02
N PHE A 49 5.36 2.71 -11.35
CA PHE A 49 5.30 2.10 -10.03
C PHE A 49 5.59 3.16 -8.96
N GLU A 50 4.55 3.60 -8.25
CA GLU A 50 4.67 4.60 -7.18
C GLU A 50 4.53 3.93 -5.81
N CYS A 51 5.52 4.14 -4.94
CA CYS A 51 5.54 3.59 -3.58
C CYS A 51 5.14 4.66 -2.56
N TYR A 52 4.14 4.35 -1.75
CA TYR A 52 3.78 5.18 -0.59
C TYR A 52 4.59 4.79 0.65
N PRO A 53 4.92 5.75 1.53
CA PRO A 53 5.52 5.45 2.82
C PRO A 53 4.62 4.52 3.65
N LYS A 54 5.25 3.56 4.34
CA LYS A 54 4.50 2.57 5.12
C LYS A 54 3.80 3.24 6.31
N PHE A 55 2.52 2.94 6.50
CA PHE A 55 1.66 3.52 7.56
C PHE A 55 1.33 5.01 7.40
N HIS A 56 1.50 5.56 6.20
CA HIS A 56 1.15 6.94 5.87
C HIS A 56 0.01 6.99 4.86
N CYS A 57 -1.20 6.63 5.29
CA CYS A 57 -2.37 6.59 4.41
C CYS A 57 -2.78 7.99 3.93
N GLU A 58 -2.39 9.05 4.63
CA GLU A 58 -2.57 10.45 4.24
C GLU A 58 -1.87 10.81 2.92
N CYS A 59 -0.82 10.08 2.54
CA CYS A 59 -0.13 10.29 1.27
C CYS A 59 -0.91 9.72 0.08
N ASN A 60 -1.84 8.79 0.30
CA ASN A 60 -2.63 8.18 -0.76
C ASN A 60 -3.95 8.93 -0.95
N PHE A 61 -4.06 9.69 -2.05
CA PHE A 61 -5.26 10.50 -2.32
C PHE A 61 -6.54 9.66 -2.47
N ILE A 62 -6.42 8.34 -2.75
CA ILE A 62 -7.58 7.47 -2.84
C ILE A 62 -8.35 7.41 -1.51
N GLU A 63 -7.69 7.61 -0.38
CA GLU A 63 -8.33 7.64 0.94
C GLU A 63 -9.30 8.82 1.06
N ARG A 64 -8.97 9.97 0.46
CA ARG A 64 -9.87 11.13 0.38
C ARG A 64 -11.07 10.83 -0.53
N TYR A 65 -10.83 10.16 -1.66
CA TYR A 65 -11.89 9.72 -2.57
C TYR A 65 -12.87 8.76 -1.88
N TRP A 66 -12.36 7.73 -1.20
CA TRP A 66 -13.19 6.81 -0.41
C TRP A 66 -13.90 7.50 0.76
N GLY A 67 -13.24 8.46 1.41
CA GLY A 67 -13.84 9.28 2.46
C GLY A 67 -15.06 10.06 1.96
N PHE A 68 -14.93 10.71 0.80
CA PHE A 68 -16.03 11.42 0.14
C PHE A 68 -17.15 10.47 -0.26
N ALA A 69 -16.84 9.38 -0.96
CA ALA A 69 -17.84 8.41 -1.41
C ALA A 69 -18.65 7.85 -0.22
N LYS A 70 -17.99 7.44 0.86
CA LYS A 70 -18.66 6.98 2.08
C LYS A 70 -19.53 8.05 2.73
N TRP A 71 -19.13 9.31 2.67
CA TRP A 71 -19.93 10.40 3.23
C TRP A 71 -21.20 10.62 2.38
N GLU A 72 -21.07 10.67 1.07
CA GLU A 72 -22.21 10.93 0.18
C GLU A 72 -23.17 9.74 0.13
N THR A 73 -22.67 8.51 0.04
CA THR A 73 -23.52 7.31 0.14
C THR A 73 -24.30 7.29 1.46
N ARG A 74 -23.69 7.69 2.58
CA ARG A 74 -24.41 7.76 3.87
C ARG A 74 -25.52 8.80 3.89
N ARG A 75 -25.42 9.88 3.12
CA ARG A 75 -26.47 10.90 3.01
C ARG A 75 -27.66 10.42 2.17
N LEU A 76 -27.41 9.56 1.20
CA LEU A 76 -28.42 8.98 0.30
C LEU A 76 -29.02 7.67 0.83
N CYS A 77 -28.34 7.02 1.79
CA CYS A 77 -28.69 5.71 2.29
C CYS A 77 -30.08 5.67 2.94
N ASN A 78 -30.91 4.74 2.49
CA ASN A 78 -32.20 4.39 3.09
C ASN A 78 -32.12 3.17 4.02
N TYR A 79 -30.89 2.72 4.34
CA TYR A 79 -30.57 1.55 5.16
C TYR A 79 -31.07 0.19 4.62
N ASN A 80 -31.42 0.11 3.33
CA ASN A 80 -31.65 -1.14 2.62
C ASN A 80 -30.36 -1.58 1.90
N TYR A 81 -29.99 -2.85 2.04
CA TYR A 81 -28.77 -3.40 1.45
C TYR A 81 -28.77 -3.36 -0.09
N ASN A 82 -29.89 -3.69 -0.72
CA ASN A 82 -29.98 -3.69 -2.19
C ASN A 82 -29.80 -2.29 -2.77
N ASP A 83 -30.41 -1.30 -2.12
CA ASP A 83 -30.31 0.09 -2.53
C ASP A 83 -28.92 0.65 -2.25
N LEU A 84 -28.28 0.23 -1.14
CA LEU A 84 -26.90 0.59 -0.84
C LEU A 84 -25.93 0.13 -1.93
N LEU A 85 -26.09 -1.08 -2.48
CA LEU A 85 -25.24 -1.57 -3.56
C LEU A 85 -25.32 -0.68 -4.82
N LEU A 86 -26.53 -0.25 -5.18
CA LEU A 86 -26.75 0.65 -6.32
C LEU A 86 -26.19 2.05 -6.05
N GLN A 87 -26.49 2.61 -4.87
CA GLN A 87 -26.06 3.94 -4.47
C GLN A 87 -24.55 4.09 -4.35
N VAL A 88 -23.84 3.06 -3.85
CA VAL A 88 -22.37 3.09 -3.79
C VAL A 88 -21.81 3.25 -5.20
N LEU A 89 -22.31 2.49 -6.17
CA LEU A 89 -21.84 2.56 -7.55
C LEU A 89 -22.13 3.92 -8.18
N GLU A 90 -23.35 4.44 -8.01
CA GLU A 90 -23.74 5.76 -8.50
C GLU A 90 -22.86 6.88 -7.92
N VAL A 91 -22.63 6.87 -6.61
CA VAL A 91 -21.78 7.86 -5.94
C VAL A 91 -20.35 7.80 -6.47
N LEU A 92 -19.76 6.61 -6.61
CA LEU A 92 -18.40 6.46 -7.12
C LEU A 92 -18.24 7.02 -8.54
N ILE A 93 -19.23 6.81 -9.40
CA ILE A 93 -19.25 7.30 -10.79
C ILE A 93 -19.52 8.81 -10.84
N SER A 94 -20.31 9.35 -9.92
CA SER A 94 -20.67 10.77 -9.87
C SER A 94 -19.50 11.70 -9.52
N VAL A 95 -18.41 11.17 -8.92
CA VAL A 95 -17.26 11.99 -8.56
C VAL A 95 -16.54 12.46 -9.82
N SER A 96 -16.58 13.77 -10.07
CA SER A 96 -15.93 14.36 -11.23
C SER A 96 -14.40 14.20 -11.20
N VAL A 97 -13.79 14.07 -12.38
CA VAL A 97 -12.32 14.05 -12.53
C VAL A 97 -11.68 15.32 -11.94
N THR A 98 -12.35 16.46 -12.00
CA THR A 98 -11.88 17.71 -11.38
C THR A 98 -11.77 17.59 -9.86
N THR A 99 -12.69 16.89 -9.22
CA THR A 99 -12.67 16.62 -7.78
C THR A 99 -11.57 15.61 -7.42
N ILE A 100 -11.42 14.54 -8.22
CA ILE A 100 -10.33 13.55 -8.04
C ILE A 100 -8.96 14.23 -8.13
N ARG A 101 -8.75 15.10 -9.12
CA ARG A 101 -7.51 15.88 -9.25
C ARG A 101 -7.26 16.78 -8.04
N LYS A 102 -8.30 17.41 -7.49
CA LYS A 102 -8.17 18.20 -6.25
C LYS A 102 -7.77 17.35 -5.05
N PHE A 103 -8.17 16.09 -4.98
CA PHE A 103 -7.71 15.18 -3.93
C PHE A 103 -6.23 14.83 -4.10
N ALA A 104 -5.77 14.60 -5.34
CA ALA A 104 -4.37 14.31 -5.64
C ALA A 104 -3.43 15.51 -5.43
N CYS A 105 -3.89 16.73 -5.73
CA CYS A 105 -3.05 17.93 -5.64
C CYS A 105 -2.98 18.57 -4.23
N LYS A 106 -3.77 18.10 -3.26
CA LYS A 106 -3.72 18.61 -1.88
C LYS A 106 -2.74 17.79 -1.04
N SER A 107 -1.46 18.16 -1.14
CA SER A 107 -0.43 17.91 -0.12
C SER A 107 -0.60 18.88 1.04
#